data_AF-A0A8S4AIP4-F1
#
_entry.id   AF-A0A8S4AIP4-F1
#
_cell.length_a   1.000
_cell.length_b   1.000
_cell.length_c   1.000
_cell.angle_alpha   90.00
_cell.angle_beta   90.00
_cell.angle_gamma   90.00
#
_symmetry.space_group_name_H-M   'P 1'
#
loop_
_entity.id
_entity.type
_entity.pdbx_description
1 polymer ?
#
loop_
_entity_poly.entity_id
_entity_poly.type
_entity_poly.pdbx_seq_one_letter_code
_entity_poly.pdbx_strand_id
1 'polypeptide(L)'
;MMADSSNCSYCREDLGGKRFVRNEGKPVCVRCHTKFCANSCAECRRPISVETKELSHKGRYWHEECFRCAKCYKPLAKEPFSTKDDRIMCGKCCSREDAPRCHGCYKPIPPGIESVEYKGNSWHDECFTCCNCKRPIASQSFLSKGSDIYCNPCYDKKFAKHCVSCKKPITSGGVNYQEQPWHTHCFVCSSCSKPLAGSSFTNHQDQVFCVDCYKSSVAKKCSGCQNPITGFGKGVNVVNYEGSSWHEYCFNCKRCSLSLSNKRFVARDGDILCSDCGNKD
;
A
#
# COMPACT_ATOMS: atom_id res chain seq x y z
N MET A 1 -35.04 56.92 -61.30
CA MET A 1 -34.41 55.58 -61.35
C MET A 1 -33.06 55.71 -60.67
N MET A 2 -32.90 55.18 -59.45
CA MET A 2 -31.61 55.20 -58.77
C MET A 2 -30.75 54.09 -59.37
N ALA A 3 -29.63 54.44 -60.00
CA ALA A 3 -28.68 53.46 -60.51
C ALA A 3 -28.15 52.63 -59.33
N ASP A 4 -28.45 51.34 -59.34
CA ASP A 4 -27.87 50.35 -58.43
C ASP A 4 -26.35 50.49 -58.56
N SER A 5 -25.66 50.93 -57.50
CA SER A 5 -24.26 51.33 -57.59
C SER A 5 -23.40 50.09 -57.78
N SER A 6 -23.06 49.80 -59.04
CA SER A 6 -22.16 48.70 -59.45
C SER A 6 -20.70 48.93 -59.08
N ASN A 7 -20.38 49.90 -58.22
CA ASN A 7 -19.01 50.28 -57.87
C ASN A 7 -18.61 49.70 -56.51
N CYS A 8 -17.33 49.40 -56.34
CA CYS A 8 -16.79 48.97 -55.06
C CYS A 8 -16.94 50.08 -54.01
N SER A 9 -17.51 49.72 -52.86
CA SER A 9 -17.78 50.65 -51.75
C SER A 9 -16.53 51.26 -51.10
N TYR A 10 -15.34 50.69 -51.33
CA TYR A 10 -14.07 51.18 -50.78
C TYR A 10 -13.24 51.94 -51.83
N CYS A 11 -12.94 51.31 -52.97
CA CYS A 11 -12.07 51.90 -54.00
C CYS A 11 -12.82 52.56 -55.16
N ARG A 12 -14.16 52.54 -55.15
CA ARG A 12 -15.05 53.10 -56.19
C ARG A 12 -14.87 52.54 -57.60
N GLU A 13 -14.08 51.48 -57.76
CA GLU A 13 -13.85 50.79 -59.04
C GLU A 13 -15.15 50.15 -59.54
N ASP A 14 -15.42 50.25 -60.84
CA ASP A 14 -16.55 49.58 -61.48
C ASP A 14 -16.40 48.05 -61.42
N LEU A 15 -17.43 47.38 -60.90
CA LEU A 15 -17.51 45.94 -60.71
C LEU A 15 -18.25 45.23 -61.86
N GLY A 16 -18.73 45.96 -62.86
CA GLY A 16 -19.35 45.39 -64.06
C GLY A 16 -18.48 44.27 -64.66
N GLY A 17 -19.00 43.04 -64.70
CA GLY A 17 -18.30 41.87 -65.24
C GLY A 17 -17.13 41.34 -64.37
N LYS A 18 -16.84 41.94 -63.22
CA LYS A 18 -15.79 41.51 -62.29
C LYS A 18 -16.38 40.74 -61.11
N ARG A 19 -15.58 39.88 -60.48
CA ARG A 19 -15.97 39.19 -59.24
C ARG A 19 -15.98 40.20 -58.09
N PHE A 20 -17.08 40.22 -57.34
CA PHE A 20 -17.25 41.04 -56.15
C PHE A 20 -18.05 40.28 -55.09
N VAL A 21 -17.97 40.74 -53.85
CA VAL A 21 -18.73 40.18 -52.72
C VAL A 21 -19.58 41.26 -52.09
N ARG A 22 -20.70 40.88 -51.49
CA ARG A 22 -21.56 41.80 -50.73
C ARG A 22 -21.17 41.72 -49.26
N ASN A 23 -20.57 42.79 -48.74
CA ASN A 23 -20.30 42.92 -47.31
C ASN A 23 -21.32 43.90 -46.70
N GLU A 24 -22.09 43.46 -45.70
CA GLU A 24 -23.19 44.25 -45.11
C GLU A 24 -24.15 44.85 -46.15
N GLY A 25 -24.47 44.08 -47.19
CA GLY A 25 -25.35 44.50 -48.30
C GLY A 25 -24.69 45.38 -49.37
N LYS A 26 -23.48 45.88 -49.13
CA LYS A 26 -22.74 46.77 -50.04
C LYS A 26 -21.76 46.01 -50.95
N PRO A 27 -21.64 46.35 -52.24
CA PRO A 27 -20.74 45.65 -53.15
C PRO A 27 -19.27 46.06 -52.93
N VAL A 28 -18.38 45.06 -52.83
CA VAL A 28 -16.96 45.23 -52.53
C VAL A 28 -16.12 44.34 -53.46
N CYS A 29 -15.12 44.90 -54.15
CA CYS A 29 -14.21 44.09 -54.98
C CYS A 29 -13.40 43.13 -54.12
N VAL A 30 -13.00 41.98 -54.67
CA VAL A 30 -12.22 40.95 -53.95
C VAL A 30 -11.00 41.55 -53.26
N ARG A 31 -10.24 42.43 -53.93
CA ARG A 31 -9.06 43.09 -53.36
C ARG A 31 -9.37 43.91 -52.10
N CYS A 32 -10.44 44.70 -52.13
CA CYS A 32 -10.84 45.52 -50.98
C CYS A 32 -11.42 44.65 -49.86
N HIS A 33 -12.17 43.61 -50.20
CA HIS A 33 -12.67 42.67 -49.21
C HIS A 33 -11.51 41.97 -48.48
N THR A 34 -10.55 41.41 -49.22
CA THR A 34 -9.38 40.75 -48.64
C THR A 34 -8.54 41.69 -47.78
N LYS A 35 -8.52 42.99 -48.09
CA LYS A 35 -7.75 43.99 -47.33
C LYS A 35 -8.46 44.49 -46.07
N PHE A 36 -9.77 44.72 -46.13
CA PHE A 36 -10.49 45.45 -45.08
C PHE A 36 -11.53 44.62 -44.33
N CYS A 37 -11.95 43.48 -44.88
CA CYS A 37 -13.10 42.72 -44.39
C CYS A 37 -12.75 41.26 -44.06
N ALA A 38 -11.73 40.69 -44.71
CA ALA A 38 -11.39 39.28 -44.54
C ALA A 38 -10.87 38.96 -43.14
N ASN A 39 -11.27 37.79 -42.63
CA ASN A 39 -10.73 37.25 -41.40
C ASN A 39 -9.25 36.92 -41.55
N SER A 40 -8.49 37.08 -40.46
CA SER A 40 -7.09 36.70 -40.41
C SER A 40 -6.94 35.24 -40.01
N CYS A 41 -6.16 34.47 -40.76
CA CYS A 41 -5.87 33.08 -40.43
C CYS A 41 -5.13 32.98 -39.09
N ALA A 42 -5.66 32.18 -38.16
CA ALA A 42 -5.10 32.04 -36.82
C ALA A 42 -3.70 31.35 -36.80
N GLU A 43 -3.35 30.61 -37.85
CA GLU A 43 -2.03 29.97 -37.99
C GLU A 43 -1.01 30.91 -38.66
N CYS A 44 -1.26 31.35 -39.90
CA CYS A 44 -0.28 32.12 -40.68
C CYS A 44 -0.42 33.65 -40.57
N ARG A 45 -1.47 34.13 -39.89
CA ARG A 45 -1.80 35.56 -39.70
C ARG A 45 -2.09 36.36 -40.98
N ARG A 46 -2.22 35.70 -42.13
CA ARG A 46 -2.60 36.33 -43.41
C ARG A 46 -4.12 36.40 -43.56
N PRO A 47 -4.66 37.40 -44.28
CA PRO A 47 -6.09 37.50 -44.57
C PRO A 47 -6.54 36.32 -45.46
N ILE A 48 -7.69 35.73 -45.13
CA ILE A 48 -8.28 34.62 -45.87
C ILE A 48 -9.10 35.20 -47.03
N SER A 49 -8.61 35.02 -48.26
CA SER A 49 -9.34 35.51 -49.46
C SER A 49 -10.66 34.77 -49.60
N VAL A 50 -11.68 35.46 -50.12
CA VAL A 50 -12.99 34.88 -50.50
C VAL A 50 -12.88 33.80 -51.58
N GLU A 51 -11.72 33.70 -52.22
CA GLU A 51 -11.41 32.68 -53.22
C GLU A 51 -10.92 31.38 -52.60
N THR A 52 -10.50 31.41 -51.34
CA THR A 52 -10.04 30.25 -50.59
C THR A 52 -11.13 29.76 -49.66
N LYS A 53 -11.18 28.45 -49.42
CA LYS A 53 -12.11 27.89 -48.44
C LYS A 53 -11.70 28.29 -47.03
N GLU A 54 -12.55 29.07 -46.39
CA GLU A 54 -12.43 29.46 -44.98
C GLU A 54 -12.99 28.35 -44.09
N LEU A 55 -12.24 27.97 -43.06
CA LEU A 55 -12.71 27.11 -41.97
C LEU A 55 -12.77 27.94 -40.69
N SER A 56 -13.82 27.74 -39.88
CA SER A 56 -14.00 28.45 -38.62
C SER A 56 -14.28 27.51 -37.45
N HIS A 57 -13.73 27.86 -36.28
CA HIS A 57 -13.97 27.14 -35.03
C HIS A 57 -13.75 28.10 -33.85
N LYS A 58 -14.70 28.16 -32.91
CA LYS A 58 -14.63 29.00 -31.69
C LYS A 58 -14.20 30.45 -31.94
N GLY A 59 -14.77 31.08 -32.98
CA GLY A 59 -14.49 32.49 -33.33
C GLY A 59 -13.12 32.73 -33.96
N ARG A 60 -12.41 31.68 -34.38
CA ARG A 60 -11.16 31.76 -35.12
C ARG A 60 -11.35 31.19 -36.53
N TYR A 61 -10.48 31.62 -37.44
CA TYR A 61 -10.57 31.35 -38.86
C TYR A 61 -9.24 30.81 -39.40
N TRP A 62 -9.28 29.90 -40.36
CA TRP A 62 -8.09 29.31 -41.00
C TRP A 62 -8.32 29.11 -42.50
N HIS A 63 -7.25 29.19 -43.28
CA HIS A 63 -7.23 28.54 -44.58
C HIS A 63 -7.40 27.02 -44.40
N GLU A 64 -8.04 26.34 -45.35
CA GLU A 64 -8.18 24.88 -45.33
C GLU A 64 -6.82 24.16 -45.15
N GLU A 65 -5.77 24.61 -45.82
CA GLU A 65 -4.40 24.10 -45.70
C GLU A 65 -3.72 24.41 -44.35
N CYS A 66 -4.14 25.49 -43.70
CA CYS A 66 -3.65 25.91 -42.39
C CYS A 66 -4.39 25.21 -41.24
N PHE A 67 -5.52 24.56 -41.52
CA PHE A 67 -6.31 23.83 -40.53
C PHE A 67 -5.74 22.43 -40.32
N ARG A 68 -4.61 22.37 -39.62
CA ARG A 68 -3.79 21.17 -39.42
C ARG A 68 -3.34 21.04 -37.97
N CYS A 69 -3.01 19.81 -37.55
CA CYS A 69 -2.52 19.54 -36.21
C CYS A 69 -1.22 20.30 -35.92
N ALA A 70 -1.17 21.06 -34.83
CA ALA A 70 0.00 21.87 -34.47
C ALA A 70 1.27 21.06 -34.16
N LYS A 71 1.17 19.73 -33.96
CA LYS A 71 2.33 18.84 -33.75
C LYS A 71 2.74 18.03 -34.98
N CYS A 72 1.78 17.35 -35.62
CA CYS A 72 2.09 16.44 -36.71
C CYS A 72 1.74 16.98 -38.10
N TYR A 73 1.18 18.18 -38.19
CA TYR A 73 0.77 18.84 -39.43
C TYR A 73 -0.24 18.07 -40.29
N LYS A 74 -0.85 16.99 -39.77
CA LYS A 74 -1.97 16.30 -40.43
C LYS A 74 -3.14 17.28 -40.65
N PRO A 75 -3.71 17.39 -41.86
CA PRO A 75 -4.92 18.16 -42.11
C PRO A 75 -6.09 17.69 -41.24
N LEU A 76 -6.85 18.63 -40.65
CA LEU A 76 -7.93 18.33 -39.72
C LEU A 76 -9.32 18.72 -40.23
N ALA A 77 -9.43 19.23 -41.45
CA ALA A 77 -10.68 19.76 -42.01
C ALA A 77 -11.85 18.75 -42.05
N LYS A 78 -11.53 17.44 -42.06
CA LYS A 78 -12.50 16.33 -42.10
C LYS A 78 -12.26 15.29 -40.99
N GLU A 79 -11.44 15.63 -40.00
CA GLU A 79 -11.00 14.69 -38.97
C GLU A 79 -11.39 15.21 -37.58
N PRO A 80 -11.63 14.32 -36.60
CA PRO A 80 -11.85 14.76 -35.23
C PRO A 80 -10.59 15.45 -34.67
N PHE A 81 -10.82 16.57 -34.01
CA PHE A 81 -9.77 17.39 -33.41
C PHE A 81 -10.18 17.94 -32.05
N SER A 82 -9.19 18.38 -31.29
CA SER A 82 -9.34 19.04 -29.99
C SER A 82 -8.63 20.39 -30.02
N THR A 83 -9.12 21.34 -29.22
CA THR A 83 -8.47 22.66 -29.07
C THR A 83 -7.87 22.74 -27.68
N LYS A 84 -6.55 22.97 -27.59
CA LYS A 84 -5.80 23.14 -26.35
C LYS A 84 -4.83 24.31 -26.49
N ASP A 85 -4.83 25.24 -25.53
CA ASP A 85 -3.99 26.46 -25.55
C ASP A 85 -4.04 27.20 -26.90
N ASP A 86 -5.26 27.43 -27.40
CA ASP A 86 -5.52 28.11 -28.68
C ASP A 86 -4.99 27.41 -29.95
N ARG A 87 -4.51 26.18 -29.83
CA ARG A 87 -4.02 25.35 -30.93
C ARG A 87 -4.98 24.20 -31.21
N ILE A 88 -5.11 23.85 -32.49
CA ILE A 88 -5.87 22.67 -32.91
C ILE A 88 -4.95 21.46 -33.04
N MET A 89 -5.40 20.34 -32.50
CA MET A 89 -4.60 19.11 -32.36
C MET A 89 -5.45 17.90 -32.78
N CYS A 90 -4.84 16.94 -33.48
CA CYS A 90 -5.53 15.69 -33.76
C CYS A 90 -5.73 14.88 -32.46
N GLY A 91 -6.75 14.04 -32.40
CA GLY A 91 -7.05 13.23 -31.21
C GLY A 91 -5.85 12.43 -30.69
N LYS A 92 -5.04 11.85 -31.60
CA LYS A 92 -3.82 11.09 -31.26
C LYS A 92 -2.73 11.94 -30.63
N CYS A 93 -2.56 13.20 -31.05
CA CYS A 93 -1.57 14.10 -30.47
C CYS A 93 -2.06 14.71 -29.16
N CYS A 94 -3.36 14.95 -29.02
CA CYS A 94 -3.96 15.42 -27.77
C CYS A 94 -3.83 14.36 -26.67
N SER A 95 -4.27 13.12 -26.94
CA SER A 95 -4.22 12.03 -25.96
C SER A 95 -2.81 11.70 -25.49
N ARG A 96 -1.80 11.86 -26.35
CA ARG A 96 -0.38 11.68 -25.98
C ARG A 96 0.16 12.75 -25.04
N GLU A 97 -0.37 13.97 -25.09
CA GLU A 97 0.06 15.02 -24.15
C GLU A 97 -0.55 14.83 -22.77
N ASP A 98 -1.79 14.37 -22.71
CA ASP A 98 -2.53 14.17 -21.47
C ASP A 98 -2.27 12.78 -20.86
N ALA A 99 -1.51 11.92 -21.54
CA ALA A 99 -1.19 10.59 -21.06
C ALA A 99 -0.40 10.63 -19.74
N PRO A 100 -0.76 9.81 -18.73
CA PRO A 100 -0.02 9.72 -17.49
C PRO A 100 1.43 9.30 -17.77
N ARG A 101 2.38 9.80 -16.97
CA ARG A 101 3.80 9.48 -17.13
C ARG A 101 4.21 8.43 -16.12
N CYS A 102 4.96 7.44 -16.57
CA CYS A 102 5.53 6.44 -15.69
C CYS A 102 6.50 7.11 -14.71
N HIS A 103 6.29 6.90 -13.41
CA HIS A 103 7.15 7.48 -12.38
C HIS A 103 8.57 6.91 -12.40
N GLY A 104 8.78 5.69 -12.91
CA GLY A 104 10.09 5.06 -12.99
C GLY A 104 10.96 5.54 -14.15
N CYS A 105 10.38 5.71 -15.34
CA CYS A 105 11.14 6.06 -16.55
C CYS A 105 10.75 7.42 -17.16
N TYR A 106 9.77 8.12 -16.59
CA TYR A 106 9.24 9.42 -17.01
C TYR A 106 8.66 9.50 -18.43
N LYS A 107 8.52 8.34 -19.10
CA LYS A 107 7.88 8.22 -20.43
C LYS A 107 6.35 8.16 -20.29
N PRO A 108 5.59 8.69 -21.26
CA PRO A 108 4.13 8.57 -21.28
C PRO A 108 3.69 7.10 -21.33
N ILE A 109 2.65 6.76 -20.58
CA ILE A 109 1.96 5.46 -20.59
C ILE A 109 0.77 5.61 -21.55
N PRO A 110 0.83 5.04 -22.77
CA PRO A 110 -0.25 5.17 -23.74
C PRO A 110 -1.54 4.50 -23.25
N PRO A 111 -2.72 5.00 -23.67
CA PRO A 111 -3.98 4.34 -23.36
C PRO A 111 -4.02 2.92 -23.95
N GLY A 112 -4.54 1.98 -23.17
CA GLY A 112 -4.65 0.56 -23.55
C GLY A 112 -3.42 -0.30 -23.24
N ILE A 113 -2.37 0.27 -22.62
CA ILE A 113 -1.25 -0.49 -22.06
C ILE A 113 -1.52 -0.78 -20.58
N GLU A 114 -1.24 -2.01 -20.15
CA GLU A 114 -1.31 -2.39 -18.74
C GLU A 114 -0.34 -1.53 -17.92
N SER A 115 -0.83 -1.01 -16.80
CA SER A 115 -0.06 -0.13 -15.93
C SER A 115 -0.45 -0.32 -14.48
N VAL A 116 0.50 -0.03 -13.60
CA VAL A 116 0.31 -0.11 -12.16
C VAL A 116 0.11 1.27 -11.59
N GLU A 117 -0.97 1.45 -10.84
CA GLU A 117 -1.17 2.63 -10.00
C GLU A 117 -0.83 2.30 -8.55
N TYR A 118 0.11 3.04 -7.97
CA TYR A 118 0.52 2.86 -6.59
C TYR A 118 0.90 4.20 -5.95
N LYS A 119 0.29 4.50 -4.79
CA LYS A 119 0.49 5.75 -4.04
C LYS A 119 0.38 7.01 -4.92
N GLY A 120 -0.64 7.06 -5.79
CA GLY A 120 -0.90 8.20 -6.68
C GLY A 120 0.07 8.35 -7.86
N ASN A 121 0.93 7.36 -8.10
CA ASN A 121 1.86 7.34 -9.22
C ASN A 121 1.53 6.18 -10.16
N SER A 122 1.63 6.42 -11.47
CA SER A 122 1.45 5.40 -12.51
C SER A 122 2.81 4.86 -12.96
N TRP A 123 2.88 3.56 -13.27
CA TRP A 123 4.09 2.89 -13.70
C TRP A 123 3.78 1.94 -14.87
N HIS A 124 4.72 1.78 -15.81
CA HIS A 124 4.69 0.59 -16.66
C HIS A 124 4.91 -0.65 -15.79
N ASP A 125 4.28 -1.77 -16.14
CA ASP A 125 4.45 -3.04 -15.43
C ASP A 125 5.92 -3.44 -15.31
N GLU A 126 6.69 -3.28 -16.40
CA GLU A 126 8.14 -3.52 -16.44
C GLU A 126 8.97 -2.55 -15.59
N CYS A 127 8.45 -1.35 -15.32
CA CYS A 127 9.12 -0.34 -14.51
C CYS A 127 8.79 -0.51 -13.02
N PHE A 128 7.66 -1.14 -12.69
CA PHE A 128 7.27 -1.43 -11.32
C PHE A 128 8.02 -2.66 -10.80
N THR A 129 9.27 -2.43 -10.37
CA THR A 129 10.24 -3.49 -10.05
C THR A 129 10.62 -3.51 -8.58
N CYS A 130 11.03 -4.68 -8.08
CA CYS A 130 11.59 -4.80 -6.75
C CYS A 130 12.90 -4.01 -6.61
N CYS A 131 13.00 -3.18 -5.58
CA CYS A 131 14.19 -2.37 -5.29
C CYS A 131 15.48 -3.20 -5.18
N ASN A 132 15.39 -4.45 -4.72
CA ASN A 132 16.54 -5.33 -4.52
C ASN A 132 16.91 -6.14 -5.78
N CYS A 133 15.99 -6.97 -6.31
CA CYS A 133 16.31 -7.87 -7.42
C CYS A 133 16.02 -7.30 -8.82
N LYS A 134 15.41 -6.11 -8.90
CA LYS A 134 15.05 -5.40 -10.14
C LYS A 134 14.09 -6.16 -11.07
N ARG A 135 13.47 -7.25 -10.61
CA ARG A 135 12.44 -7.96 -11.38
C ARG A 135 11.10 -7.21 -11.30
N PRO A 136 10.30 -7.19 -12.39
CA PRO A 136 8.93 -6.68 -12.37
C PRO A 136 8.07 -7.43 -11.35
N ILE A 137 7.24 -6.68 -10.60
CA ILE A 137 6.37 -7.22 -9.54
C ILE A 137 4.93 -6.71 -9.65
N ALA A 138 4.57 -6.05 -10.76
CA ALA A 138 3.24 -5.51 -11.02
C ALA A 138 2.09 -6.50 -10.76
N SER A 139 2.24 -7.73 -11.22
CA SER A 139 1.25 -8.81 -11.11
C SER A 139 1.40 -9.70 -9.87
N GLN A 140 2.32 -9.36 -8.95
CA GLN A 140 2.63 -10.16 -7.77
C GLN A 140 2.32 -9.40 -6.49
N SER A 141 2.03 -10.11 -5.40
CA SER A 141 1.97 -9.49 -4.08
C SER A 141 3.33 -8.90 -3.72
N PHE A 142 3.35 -7.66 -3.22
CA PHE A 142 4.57 -6.95 -2.85
C PHE A 142 4.40 -6.26 -1.49
N LEU A 143 5.55 -5.93 -0.88
CA LEU A 143 5.62 -5.26 0.42
C LEU A 143 6.41 -3.96 0.27
N SER A 144 5.99 -2.91 0.97
CA SER A 144 6.67 -1.61 0.95
C SER A 144 7.34 -1.29 2.29
N LYS A 145 8.52 -0.68 2.23
CA LYS A 145 9.24 -0.15 3.40
C LYS A 145 9.70 1.26 3.10
N GLY A 146 8.96 2.25 3.60
CA GLY A 146 9.15 3.65 3.21
C GLY A 146 8.73 3.89 1.77
N SER A 147 9.66 4.37 0.94
CA SER A 147 9.49 4.56 -0.52
C SER A 147 9.82 3.31 -1.34
N ASP A 148 10.56 2.35 -0.78
CA ASP A 148 10.98 1.16 -1.50
C ASP A 148 9.90 0.08 -1.54
N ILE A 149 9.82 -0.60 -2.69
CA ILE A 149 8.97 -1.76 -2.91
C ILE A 149 9.81 -3.03 -3.10
N TYR A 150 9.38 -4.13 -2.49
CA TYR A 150 10.10 -5.39 -2.50
C TYR A 150 9.17 -6.54 -2.90
N CYS A 151 9.66 -7.50 -3.69
CA CYS A 151 8.99 -8.80 -3.80
C CYS A 151 9.09 -9.53 -2.44
N ASN A 152 8.13 -10.42 -2.15
CA ASN A 152 8.12 -11.16 -0.87
C ASN A 152 9.48 -11.83 -0.55
N PRO A 153 10.14 -12.57 -1.47
CA PRO A 153 11.42 -13.20 -1.16
C PRO A 153 12.52 -12.21 -0.78
N CYS A 154 12.58 -11.05 -1.44
CA CYS A 154 13.58 -10.03 -1.12
C CYS A 154 13.23 -9.30 0.18
N TYR A 155 11.96 -9.06 0.44
CA TYR A 155 11.50 -8.47 1.69
C TYR A 155 11.83 -9.38 2.87
N ASP A 156 11.45 -10.64 2.79
CA ASP A 156 11.70 -11.64 3.84
C ASP A 156 13.19 -11.81 4.08
N LYS A 157 13.99 -11.97 3.02
CA LYS A 157 15.45 -12.10 3.16
C LYS A 157 16.10 -10.90 3.86
N LYS A 158 15.57 -9.70 3.68
CA LYS A 158 16.15 -8.46 4.21
C LYS A 158 15.61 -8.08 5.60
N PHE A 159 14.35 -8.43 5.90
CA PHE A 159 13.63 -7.90 7.05
C PHE A 159 12.98 -8.95 7.96
N ALA A 160 12.92 -10.22 7.56
CA ALA A 160 12.31 -11.25 8.40
C ALA A 160 13.13 -11.44 9.69
N LYS A 161 12.41 -11.55 10.81
CA LYS A 161 12.99 -12.00 12.08
C LYS A 161 13.32 -13.49 11.97
N HIS A 162 14.33 -13.95 12.70
CA HIS A 162 14.75 -15.35 12.69
C HIS A 162 14.27 -16.05 13.95
N CYS A 163 13.63 -17.21 13.79
CA CYS A 163 13.15 -18.00 14.92
C CYS A 163 14.29 -18.44 15.82
N VAL A 164 14.16 -18.22 17.14
CA VAL A 164 15.22 -18.59 18.09
C VAL A 164 15.46 -20.09 18.14
N SER A 165 14.43 -20.92 17.98
CA SER A 165 14.55 -22.38 17.95
C SER A 165 15.28 -22.89 16.70
N CYS A 166 14.73 -22.62 15.51
CA CYS A 166 15.18 -23.28 14.28
C CYS A 166 16.12 -22.44 13.42
N LYS A 167 16.37 -21.17 13.82
CA LYS A 167 17.20 -20.18 13.12
C LYS A 167 16.73 -19.82 11.70
N LYS A 168 15.53 -20.24 11.28
CA LYS A 168 14.96 -19.90 9.97
C LYS A 168 14.15 -18.59 10.03
N PRO A 169 14.07 -17.83 8.93
CA PRO A 169 13.22 -16.65 8.82
C PRO A 169 11.75 -16.95 9.14
N ILE A 170 11.10 -16.02 9.83
CA ILE A 170 9.66 -16.05 10.09
C ILE A 170 9.00 -15.15 9.02
N THR A 171 8.50 -15.78 7.96
CA THR A 171 7.91 -15.11 6.79
C THR A 171 6.40 -14.94 6.89
N SER A 172 5.74 -15.72 7.75
CA SER A 172 4.30 -15.61 8.01
C SER A 172 3.95 -16.15 9.39
N GLY A 173 3.11 -15.41 10.12
CA GLY A 173 2.72 -15.76 11.48
C GLY A 173 3.90 -15.76 12.46
N GLY A 174 3.68 -16.28 13.66
CA GLY A 174 4.70 -16.38 14.71
C GLY A 174 4.20 -15.86 16.05
N VAL A 175 4.99 -16.12 17.08
CA VAL A 175 4.75 -15.63 18.44
C VAL A 175 6.01 -14.96 18.97
N ASN A 176 5.83 -13.95 19.80
CA ASN A 176 6.93 -13.37 20.57
C ASN A 176 6.79 -13.83 22.03
N TYR A 177 7.87 -14.38 22.57
CA TYR A 177 7.99 -14.72 23.97
C TYR A 177 9.29 -14.10 24.49
N GLN A 178 9.21 -13.31 25.57
CA GLN A 178 10.35 -12.55 26.10
C GLN A 178 11.09 -11.73 25.02
N GLU A 179 10.33 -11.03 24.18
CA GLU A 179 10.82 -10.25 23.02
C GLU A 179 11.58 -11.07 21.94
N GLN A 180 11.67 -12.39 22.11
CA GLN A 180 12.28 -13.29 21.16
C GLN A 180 11.24 -13.82 20.18
N PRO A 181 11.54 -13.82 18.87
CA PRO A 181 10.62 -14.30 17.85
C PRO A 181 10.71 -15.82 17.66
N TRP A 182 9.57 -16.49 17.57
CA TRP A 182 9.44 -17.93 17.35
C TRP A 182 8.40 -18.22 16.28
N HIS A 183 8.61 -19.27 15.48
CA HIS A 183 7.49 -19.84 14.74
C HIS A 183 6.48 -20.44 15.72
N THR A 184 5.19 -20.33 15.41
CA THR A 184 4.11 -20.91 16.21
C THR A 184 4.31 -22.42 16.47
N HIS A 185 4.84 -23.15 15.49
CA HIS A 185 5.14 -24.58 15.59
C HIS A 185 6.51 -24.89 16.25
N CYS A 186 7.38 -23.90 16.42
CA CYS A 186 8.62 -24.04 17.18
C CYS A 186 8.44 -23.70 18.66
N PHE A 187 7.40 -22.93 19.01
CA PHE A 187 7.08 -22.58 20.39
C PHE A 187 6.21 -23.69 21.02
N VAL A 188 6.89 -24.77 21.42
CA VAL A 188 6.27 -26.02 21.88
C VAL A 188 6.78 -26.43 23.27
N CYS A 189 5.99 -27.25 23.97
CA CYS A 189 6.39 -27.84 25.25
C CYS A 189 7.66 -28.68 25.09
N SER A 190 8.69 -28.43 25.91
CA SER A 190 9.95 -29.18 25.90
C SER A 190 9.81 -30.68 26.22
N SER A 191 8.70 -31.10 26.84
CA SER A 191 8.44 -32.50 27.19
C SER A 191 7.57 -33.23 26.16
N CYS A 192 6.46 -32.63 25.70
CA CYS A 192 5.49 -33.31 24.83
C CYS A 192 5.37 -32.71 23.42
N SER A 193 6.15 -31.68 23.09
CA SER A 193 6.12 -30.97 21.81
C SER A 193 4.76 -30.37 21.41
N LYS A 194 3.79 -30.28 22.33
CA LYS A 194 2.51 -29.61 22.08
C LYS A 194 2.74 -28.10 21.85
N PRO A 195 2.12 -27.48 20.83
CA PRO A 195 2.18 -26.03 20.63
C PRO A 195 1.67 -25.26 21.87
N LEU A 196 2.42 -24.24 22.28
CA LEU A 196 2.11 -23.41 23.44
C LEU A 196 1.50 -22.06 23.06
N ALA A 197 1.54 -21.69 21.78
CA ALA A 197 0.92 -20.47 21.29
C ALA A 197 -0.59 -20.45 21.63
N GLY A 198 -1.04 -19.41 22.32
CA GLY A 198 -2.44 -19.26 22.75
C GLY A 198 -2.87 -20.19 23.90
N SER A 199 -1.95 -20.98 24.46
CA SER A 199 -2.21 -21.87 25.62
C SER A 199 -1.50 -21.36 26.86
N SER A 200 -1.97 -21.76 28.04
CA SER A 200 -1.23 -21.53 29.29
C SER A 200 0.02 -22.42 29.35
N PHE A 201 1.14 -21.84 29.76
CA PHE A 201 2.42 -22.54 29.90
C PHE A 201 3.24 -21.91 31.02
N THR A 202 4.37 -22.53 31.38
CA THR A 202 5.33 -22.00 32.35
C THR A 202 6.75 -22.18 31.85
N ASN A 203 7.64 -21.30 32.28
CA ASN A 203 9.08 -21.43 32.08
C ASN A 203 9.73 -22.04 33.33
N HIS A 204 10.67 -22.94 33.14
CA HIS A 204 11.50 -23.50 34.19
C HIS A 204 12.88 -23.81 33.61
N GLN A 205 13.94 -23.20 34.18
CA GLN A 205 15.33 -23.36 33.70
C GLN A 205 15.46 -23.12 32.19
N ASP A 206 14.93 -21.99 31.70
CA ASP A 206 14.96 -21.58 30.29
C ASP A 206 14.24 -22.50 29.30
N GLN A 207 13.54 -23.52 29.80
CA GLN A 207 12.66 -24.39 29.02
C GLN A 207 11.20 -24.06 29.27
N VAL A 208 10.36 -24.19 28.24
CA VAL A 208 8.93 -23.92 28.33
C VAL A 208 8.13 -25.21 28.35
N PHE A 209 7.21 -25.32 29.29
CA PHE A 209 6.40 -26.52 29.51
C PHE A 209 4.92 -26.16 29.48
N CYS A 210 4.09 -27.03 28.87
CA CYS A 210 2.65 -26.96 29.09
C CYS A 210 2.34 -27.24 30.57
N VAL A 211 1.20 -26.75 31.04
CA VAL A 211 0.78 -26.90 32.44
C VAL A 211 0.76 -28.36 32.90
N ASP A 212 0.32 -29.28 32.04
CA ASP A 212 0.20 -30.70 32.38
C ASP A 212 1.57 -31.38 32.54
N CYS A 213 2.48 -31.17 31.57
CA CYS A 213 3.85 -31.70 31.65
C CYS A 213 4.61 -31.09 32.83
N TYR A 214 4.44 -29.79 33.08
CA TYR A 214 5.07 -29.16 34.23
C TYR A 214 4.60 -29.82 35.54
N LYS A 215 3.29 -29.99 35.72
CA LYS A 215 2.71 -30.67 36.90
C LYS A 215 3.21 -32.11 37.06
N SER A 216 3.29 -32.88 35.98
CA SER A 216 3.57 -34.30 36.07
C SER A 216 5.06 -34.64 36.20
N SER A 217 5.95 -33.82 35.64
CA SER A 217 7.36 -34.18 35.45
C SER A 217 8.38 -33.17 35.96
N VAL A 218 7.99 -31.92 36.24
CA VAL A 218 8.93 -30.85 36.63
C VAL A 218 8.64 -30.30 38.02
N ALA A 219 7.37 -30.10 38.36
CA ALA A 219 6.96 -29.51 39.62
C ALA A 219 7.34 -30.39 40.82
N LYS A 220 7.88 -29.78 41.87
CA LYS A 220 8.09 -30.46 43.16
C LYS A 220 6.75 -30.98 43.69
N LYS A 221 6.75 -32.17 44.28
CA LYS A 221 5.55 -32.75 44.91
C LYS A 221 5.48 -32.33 46.37
N CYS A 222 4.27 -32.06 46.85
CA CYS A 222 4.00 -31.76 48.25
C CYS A 222 4.24 -33.00 49.11
N SER A 223 5.10 -32.92 50.11
CA SER A 223 5.35 -34.06 51.02
C SER A 223 4.11 -34.47 51.83
N GLY A 224 3.13 -33.58 52.00
CA GLY A 224 1.88 -33.86 52.71
C GLY A 224 0.81 -34.57 51.87
N CYS A 225 0.55 -34.10 50.63
CA CYS A 225 -0.54 -34.64 49.80
C CYS A 225 -0.07 -35.31 48.49
N GLN A 226 1.23 -35.31 48.21
CA GLN A 226 1.88 -35.83 47.00
C GLN A 226 1.47 -35.15 45.68
N ASN A 227 0.55 -34.17 45.72
CA ASN A 227 0.19 -33.39 44.54
C ASN A 227 1.29 -32.38 44.17
N PRO A 228 1.42 -32.02 42.89
CA PRO A 228 2.37 -31.01 42.42
C PRO A 228 2.17 -29.64 43.11
N ILE A 229 3.27 -28.99 43.47
CA ILE A 229 3.30 -27.61 43.95
C ILE A 229 3.48 -26.72 42.71
N THR A 230 2.40 -26.08 42.29
CA THR A 230 2.40 -25.16 41.14
C THR A 230 2.23 -23.72 41.62
N GLY A 231 2.99 -22.79 41.05
CA GLY A 231 2.88 -21.34 41.30
C GLY A 231 1.58 -20.69 40.79
N PHE A 232 0.56 -21.48 40.53
CA PHE A 232 -0.76 -21.07 40.05
C PHE A 232 -1.82 -21.98 40.67
N GLY A 233 -2.96 -21.41 41.09
CA GLY A 233 -4.07 -22.12 41.75
C GLY A 233 -3.97 -22.19 43.28
N LYS A 234 -4.68 -23.14 43.90
CA LYS A 234 -4.64 -23.40 45.35
C LYS A 234 -3.30 -24.05 45.70
N GLY A 235 -2.30 -23.25 46.06
CA GLY A 235 -0.94 -23.75 46.32
C GLY A 235 0.21 -22.78 46.02
N VAL A 236 -0.10 -21.50 45.78
CA VAL A 236 0.91 -20.44 45.55
C VAL A 236 1.88 -20.28 46.72
N ASN A 237 1.41 -20.52 47.95
CA ASN A 237 2.24 -20.45 49.15
C ASN A 237 2.82 -21.82 49.47
N VAL A 238 4.14 -21.85 49.68
CA VAL A 238 4.93 -23.07 49.85
C VAL A 238 5.73 -22.97 51.13
N VAL A 239 5.69 -24.01 51.96
CA VAL A 239 6.56 -24.17 53.13
C VAL A 239 7.68 -25.13 52.75
N ASN A 240 8.93 -24.75 53.01
CA ASN A 240 10.10 -25.59 52.77
C ASN A 240 10.82 -25.87 54.09
N TYR A 241 11.13 -27.14 54.35
CA TYR A 241 11.87 -27.58 55.53
C TYR A 241 12.69 -28.84 55.19
N GLU A 242 13.97 -28.86 55.57
CA GLU A 242 14.91 -30.00 55.36
C GLU A 242 14.82 -30.66 53.97
N GLY A 243 14.77 -29.85 52.92
CA GLY A 243 14.72 -30.34 51.53
C GLY A 243 13.34 -30.82 51.05
N SER A 244 12.35 -30.92 51.95
CA SER A 244 10.96 -31.17 51.62
C SER A 244 10.17 -29.89 51.41
N SER A 245 9.10 -29.99 50.61
CA SER A 245 8.22 -28.87 50.27
C SER A 245 6.77 -29.27 50.51
N TRP A 246 5.96 -28.36 51.05
CA TRP A 246 4.52 -28.55 51.27
C TRP A 246 3.75 -27.35 50.73
N HIS A 247 2.51 -27.58 50.29
CA HIS A 247 1.55 -26.47 50.23
C HIS A 247 1.34 -25.92 51.64
N GLU A 248 1.15 -24.61 51.78
CA GLU A 248 0.89 -23.99 53.10
C GLU A 248 -0.27 -24.66 53.84
N TYR A 249 -1.36 -25.00 53.15
CA TYR A 249 -2.51 -25.68 53.75
C TYR A 249 -2.29 -27.18 54.03
N CYS A 250 -1.20 -27.76 53.49
CA CYS A 250 -0.78 -29.14 53.79
C CYS A 250 0.24 -29.21 54.93
N PHE A 251 0.77 -28.07 55.38
CA PHE A 251 1.76 -28.01 56.45
C PHE A 251 1.08 -28.02 57.83
N ASN A 252 0.56 -29.19 58.20
CA ASN A 252 -0.24 -29.39 59.40
C ASN A 252 0.39 -30.44 60.32
N CYS A 253 0.12 -30.34 61.62
CA CYS A 253 0.53 -31.33 62.61
C CYS A 253 -0.05 -32.70 62.26
N LYS A 254 0.81 -33.72 62.15
CA LYS A 254 0.39 -35.10 61.83
C LYS A 254 -0.67 -35.66 62.79
N ARG A 255 -0.61 -35.28 64.07
CA ARG A 255 -1.47 -35.81 65.14
C ARG A 255 -2.80 -35.07 65.29
N CYS A 256 -2.81 -33.74 65.20
CA CYS A 256 -4.01 -32.92 65.49
C CYS A 256 -4.51 -32.09 64.31
N SER A 257 -3.86 -32.18 63.14
CA SER A 257 -4.20 -31.44 61.92
C SER A 257 -4.14 -29.91 62.05
N LEU A 258 -3.62 -29.38 63.16
CA LEU A 258 -3.40 -27.96 63.35
C LEU A 258 -2.45 -27.43 62.27
N SER A 259 -2.85 -26.38 61.57
CA SER A 259 -1.94 -25.71 60.64
C SER A 259 -0.74 -25.13 61.38
N LEU A 260 0.44 -25.51 60.90
CA LEU A 260 1.74 -25.13 61.44
C LEU A 260 2.40 -24.01 60.63
N SER A 261 1.71 -23.51 59.61
CA SER A 261 2.12 -22.33 58.85
C SER A 261 2.33 -21.16 59.81
N ASN A 262 3.58 -20.68 59.88
CA ASN A 262 4.02 -19.62 60.79
C ASN A 262 3.91 -19.96 62.30
N LYS A 263 3.90 -21.24 62.68
CA LYS A 263 3.93 -21.67 64.10
C LYS A 263 5.18 -22.48 64.42
N ARG A 264 5.49 -22.58 65.72
CA ARG A 264 6.55 -23.49 66.20
C ARG A 264 6.11 -24.94 65.98
N PHE A 265 7.03 -25.76 65.48
CA PHE A 265 6.82 -27.17 65.22
C PHE A 265 8.06 -27.98 65.63
N VAL A 266 7.89 -29.28 65.71
CA VAL A 266 8.94 -30.26 65.96
C VAL A 266 8.90 -31.27 64.82
N ALA A 267 10.04 -31.52 64.17
CA ALA A 267 10.19 -32.59 63.20
C ALA A 267 10.79 -33.83 63.91
N ARG A 268 10.10 -34.97 63.84
CA ARG A 268 10.58 -36.27 64.36
C ARG A 268 10.27 -37.36 63.35
N ASP A 269 11.26 -38.16 62.97
CA ASP A 269 11.12 -39.31 62.07
C ASP A 269 10.37 -39.02 60.75
N GLY A 270 10.53 -37.80 60.22
CA GLY A 270 9.85 -37.35 58.99
C GLY A 270 8.44 -36.80 59.19
N ASP A 271 7.85 -36.91 60.39
CA ASP A 271 6.59 -36.29 60.75
C ASP A 271 6.81 -34.86 61.29
N ILE A 272 5.91 -33.95 60.91
CA ILE A 272 5.85 -32.58 61.44
C ILE A 272 4.75 -32.52 62.51
N LEU A 273 5.10 -32.11 63.73
CA LEU A 273 4.21 -32.04 64.88
C LEU A 273 4.13 -30.61 65.43
N CYS A 274 2.98 -30.20 65.97
CA CYS A 274 2.93 -28.98 66.80
C CYS A 274 3.72 -29.20 68.10
N SER A 275 4.13 -28.12 68.76
CA SER A 275 4.85 -28.20 70.04
C SER A 275 4.11 -29.03 71.09
N ASP A 276 2.77 -28.93 71.18
CA ASP A 276 1.99 -29.72 72.15
C ASP A 276 1.98 -31.21 71.84
N CYS A 277 1.94 -31.59 70.57
CA CYS A 277 1.92 -32.99 70.14
C CYS A 277 3.32 -33.62 70.13
N GLY A 278 4.37 -32.83 69.92
CA GLY A 278 5.76 -33.29 69.96
C GLY A 278 6.32 -33.45 71.37
N ASN A 279 5.71 -32.79 72.37
CA ASN A 279 6.08 -32.91 73.78
C ASN A 279 5.32 -34.02 74.53
N LYS A 280 4.34 -34.66 73.86
CA LYS A 280 3.62 -35.83 74.40
C LYS A 280 4.27 -37.05 73.76
N ASP A 281 5.06 -37.79 74.53
CA ASP A 281 5.64 -39.06 74.09
C ASP A 281 4.54 -40.06 73.70
#